data_AF-A0A8S3VAT2-F1
#
_entry.id   AF-A0A8S3VAT2-F1
#
_cell.length_a   1.000
_cell.length_b   1.000
_cell.length_c   1.000
_cell.angle_alpha   90.00
_cell.angle_beta   90.00
_cell.angle_gamma   90.00
#
_symmetry.space_group_name_H-M   'P 1'
#
loop_
_entity.id
_entity.type
_entity.pdbx_description
1 polymer ?
#
loop_
_entity_poly.entity_id
_entity_poly.type
_entity_poly.pdbx_seq_one_letter_code
_entity_poly.pdbx_strand_id
1 'polypeptide(L)'
;MGVSIVDYCICSASFLSNINNFTVGQYCPTLTDHCPISVQILSQSVQETVFNLQKNNLKRININGAREEVFKANILCYDFSLIIKEIDTLVLDNDNNNNDHNLLDPNSPLLKGVNETVSKVSSMLYNAAFVGNAKSKGKKGMKRRKIKKPYYDGECETMYRNVKCLSRRLCETPWDKTLRLYVLQQKKEYNKLVRKKYRNFRQKVLDNILEAEKRNPQEFWKAINTLKSNTNSDPSSNITHQEWFEYFKKLMNVNQNDNFSNDNKFIDQFNSDILNYDMTTEEVSVEFPVTLEQ
;
A
#
# COMPACT_ATOMS: atom_id res chain seq x y z
N MET A 1 -6.70 -13.46 -23.11
CA MET A 1 -6.32 -12.35 -22.21
C MET A 1 -6.80 -12.72 -20.83
N GLY A 2 -5.99 -12.55 -19.78
CA GLY A 2 -6.42 -12.84 -18.42
C GLY A 2 -7.41 -11.78 -17.95
N VAL A 3 -8.56 -12.21 -17.41
CA VAL A 3 -9.51 -11.33 -16.72
C VAL A 3 -9.11 -11.32 -15.24
N SER A 4 -8.86 -10.14 -14.68
CA SER A 4 -8.49 -9.96 -13.28
C SER A 4 -9.45 -8.97 -12.64
N ILE A 5 -10.05 -9.35 -11.50
CA ILE A 5 -10.91 -8.47 -10.70
C ILE A 5 -10.00 -7.82 -9.66
N VAL A 6 -9.69 -6.53 -9.82
CA VAL A 6 -8.75 -5.79 -8.95
C VAL A 6 -9.33 -4.50 -8.37
N ASP A 7 -10.53 -4.12 -8.82
CA ASP A 7 -11.22 -2.92 -8.40
C ASP A 7 -12.38 -3.30 -7.48
N TYR A 8 -12.44 -2.67 -6.29
CA TYR A 8 -13.41 -3.00 -5.24
C TYR A 8 -14.00 -1.72 -4.66
N CYS A 9 -15.28 -1.78 -4.25
CA CYS A 9 -15.87 -0.80 -3.36
C CYS A 9 -16.01 -1.46 -1.98
N ILE A 10 -15.40 -0.86 -0.95
CA ILE A 10 -15.46 -1.34 0.42
C ILE A 10 -16.27 -0.34 1.22
N CYS A 11 -17.31 -0.82 1.92
CA CYS A 11 -18.11 -0.02 2.83
C CYS A 11 -18.19 -0.72 4.19
N SER A 12 -18.61 0.02 5.22
CA SER A 12 -18.92 -0.59 6.51
C SER A 12 -20.21 -1.41 6.40
N ALA A 13 -20.35 -2.44 7.24
CA ALA A 13 -21.56 -3.26 7.29
C ALA A 13 -22.83 -2.43 7.50
N SER A 14 -22.73 -1.34 8.28
CA SER A 14 -23.85 -0.41 8.52
C SER A 14 -24.20 0.44 7.30
N PHE A 15 -23.26 0.65 6.37
CA PHE A 15 -23.48 1.45 5.17
C PHE A 15 -24.00 0.61 4.00
N LEU A 16 -23.87 -0.72 4.09
CA LEU A 16 -24.31 -1.65 3.06
C LEU A 16 -25.82 -1.54 2.79
N SER A 17 -26.63 -1.30 3.83
CA SER A 17 -28.08 -1.07 3.70
C SER A 17 -28.43 0.14 2.85
N ASN A 18 -27.50 1.09 2.70
CA ASN A 18 -27.69 2.29 1.91
C ASN A 18 -27.22 2.10 0.47
N ILE A 19 -26.58 0.98 0.11
CA ILE A 19 -26.19 0.73 -1.28
C ILE A 19 -27.41 0.22 -2.04
N ASN A 20 -27.96 1.05 -2.92
CA ASN A 20 -29.08 0.69 -3.78
C ASN A 20 -28.64 -0.25 -4.91
N ASN A 21 -27.48 0.06 -5.51
CA ASN A 21 -27.03 -0.59 -6.72
C ASN A 21 -25.50 -0.54 -6.82
N PHE A 22 -24.92 -1.60 -7.37
CA PHE A 22 -23.50 -1.72 -7.66
C PHE A 22 -23.35 -2.36 -9.03
N THR A 23 -22.74 -1.63 -9.98
CA THR A 23 -22.58 -2.11 -11.35
C THR A 23 -21.16 -1.92 -11.85
N VAL A 24 -20.73 -2.87 -12.69
CA VAL A 24 -19.49 -2.76 -13.47
C VAL A 24 -19.89 -2.30 -14.86
N GLY A 25 -19.41 -1.15 -15.29
CA GLY A 25 -19.69 -0.59 -16.60
C GLY A 25 -18.98 -1.34 -17.74
N GLN A 26 -19.32 -0.98 -18.97
CA GLN A 26 -18.75 -1.61 -20.16
C GLN A 26 -17.26 -1.26 -20.32
N TYR A 27 -16.48 -2.26 -20.73
CA TYR A 27 -15.05 -2.09 -21.02
C TYR A 27 -14.84 -1.08 -22.16
N CYS A 28 -14.01 -0.06 -21.93
CA CYS A 28 -13.70 0.98 -22.89
C CYS A 28 -12.18 1.06 -23.13
N PRO A 29 -11.63 0.26 -24.07
CA PRO A 29 -10.18 0.12 -24.27
C PRO A 29 -9.50 1.42 -24.74
N THR A 30 -10.26 2.36 -25.28
CA THR A 30 -9.76 3.67 -25.70
C THR A 30 -9.44 4.60 -24.54
N LEU A 31 -9.98 4.33 -23.34
CA LEU A 31 -9.81 5.15 -22.14
C LEU A 31 -8.96 4.48 -21.07
N THR A 32 -9.18 3.19 -20.80
CA THR A 32 -8.50 2.44 -19.72
C THR A 32 -8.56 0.93 -19.99
N ASP A 33 -7.60 0.20 -19.43
CA ASP A 33 -7.56 -1.26 -19.36
C ASP A 33 -8.46 -1.85 -18.25
N HIS A 34 -9.19 -1.01 -17.50
CA HIS A 34 -10.14 -1.41 -16.46
C HIS A 34 -11.60 -1.11 -16.86
N CYS A 35 -12.55 -1.84 -16.28
CA CYS A 35 -13.97 -1.48 -16.37
C CYS A 35 -14.31 -0.49 -15.23
N PRO A 36 -15.07 0.59 -15.49
CA PRO A 36 -15.50 1.49 -14.43
C PRO A 36 -16.47 0.77 -13.48
N ILE A 37 -16.46 1.15 -12.20
CA ILE A 37 -17.42 0.69 -11.19
C ILE A 37 -18.30 1.85 -10.78
N SER A 38 -19.61 1.63 -10.71
CA SER A 38 -20.61 2.60 -10.30
C SER A 38 -21.37 2.08 -9.08
N VAL A 39 -21.52 2.93 -8.06
CA VAL A 39 -22.25 2.61 -6.83
C VAL A 39 -23.31 3.68 -6.60
N GLN A 40 -24.57 3.25 -6.47
CA GLN A 40 -25.68 4.13 -6.15
C GLN A 40 -26.01 3.98 -4.67
N ILE A 41 -26.05 5.10 -3.95
CA ILE A 41 -26.29 5.14 -2.50
C ILE A 41 -27.64 5.83 -2.26
N LEU A 42 -28.53 5.18 -1.52
CA LEU A 42 -29.73 5.78 -0.97
C LEU A 42 -29.34 6.71 0.17
N SER A 43 -29.40 8.00 -0.11
CA SER A 43 -29.32 9.03 0.92
C SER A 43 -30.67 9.13 1.61
N GLN A 44 -30.97 8.20 2.51
CA GLN A 44 -32.01 8.44 3.51
C GLN A 44 -31.46 9.49 4.48
N SER A 45 -32.19 10.58 4.71
CA SER A 45 -31.85 11.55 5.74
C SER A 45 -31.75 10.81 7.06
N VAL A 46 -30.54 10.62 7.57
CA VAL A 46 -30.30 9.92 8.82
C VAL A 46 -30.93 10.76 9.92
N GLN A 47 -32.13 10.39 10.37
CA GLN A 47 -32.63 10.85 11.66
C GLN A 47 -31.62 10.35 12.72
N GLU A 48 -31.29 11.23 13.67
CA GLU A 48 -30.13 11.18 14.59
C GLU A 48 -29.95 9.89 15.41
N THR A 49 -30.90 8.95 15.37
CA THR A 49 -30.92 7.72 16.17
C THR A 49 -29.78 6.74 15.86
N VAL A 50 -29.16 6.77 14.68
CA VAL A 50 -28.05 5.85 14.33
C VAL A 50 -26.71 6.26 14.97
N PHE A 51 -26.51 7.53 15.32
CA PHE A 51 -25.23 7.99 15.90
C PHE A 51 -24.94 7.43 17.30
N ASN A 52 -25.97 6.99 18.03
CA ASN A 52 -25.80 6.46 19.39
C ASN A 52 -25.35 4.99 19.43
N LEU A 53 -25.53 4.21 18.35
CA LEU A 53 -25.17 2.78 18.34
C LEU A 53 -23.70 2.49 17.96
N GLN A 54 -22.95 3.47 17.43
CA GLN A 54 -21.59 3.23 16.89
C GLN A 54 -20.42 3.76 17.72
N LYS A 55 -20.67 4.38 18.89
CA LYS A 55 -19.58 4.93 19.72
C LYS A 55 -18.62 3.85 20.27
N ASN A 56 -19.03 2.59 20.30
CA ASN A 56 -18.31 1.56 21.05
C ASN A 56 -17.30 0.71 20.24
N ASN A 57 -17.28 0.77 18.91
CA ASN A 57 -16.44 -0.15 18.09
C ASN A 57 -15.60 0.50 16.99
N LEU A 58 -15.52 1.83 16.91
CA LEU A 58 -14.63 2.48 15.96
C LEU A 58 -13.20 2.49 16.51
N LYS A 59 -12.28 1.76 15.87
CA LYS A 59 -10.83 1.94 16.07
C LYS A 59 -10.50 3.41 15.79
N ARG A 60 -10.28 4.18 16.85
CA ARG A 60 -9.82 5.57 16.74
C ARG A 60 -8.57 5.58 15.88
N ILE A 61 -8.59 6.36 14.80
CA ILE A 61 -7.36 6.78 14.15
C ILE A 61 -6.50 7.40 15.25
N ASN A 62 -5.29 6.88 15.47
CA ASN A 62 -4.38 7.35 16.51
C ASN A 62 -3.86 8.74 16.10
N ILE A 63 -4.73 9.74 16.18
CA ILE A 63 -4.38 11.15 16.13
C ILE A 63 -3.57 11.37 17.40
N ASN A 64 -2.31 11.78 17.25
CA ASN A 64 -1.44 12.11 18.36
C ASN A 64 -2.20 12.99 19.37
N GLY A 65 -2.42 12.51 20.59
CA GLY A 65 -3.34 13.14 21.56
C GLY A 65 -3.07 14.62 21.79
N ALA A 66 -1.81 15.04 21.74
CA ALA A 66 -1.44 16.46 21.86
C ALA A 66 -1.99 17.34 20.72
N ARG A 67 -2.19 16.80 19.52
CA ARG A 67 -2.80 17.53 18.39
C ARG A 67 -4.31 17.57 18.48
N GLU A 68 -4.92 16.53 19.04
CA GLU A 68 -6.36 16.51 19.30
C GLU A 68 -6.75 17.57 20.32
N GLU A 69 -5.98 17.72 21.39
CA GLU A 69 -6.20 18.76 22.42
C GLU A 69 -6.05 20.18 21.86
N VAL A 70 -5.01 20.44 21.07
CA VAL A 70 -4.82 21.75 20.41
C VAL A 70 -5.95 22.03 19.42
N PHE A 71 -6.39 21.05 18.65
CA PHE A 71 -7.52 21.19 17.73
C PHE A 71 -8.82 21.48 18.48
N LYS A 72 -9.11 20.74 19.56
CA LYS A 72 -10.28 20.97 20.41
C LYS A 72 -10.24 22.35 21.06
N ALA A 73 -9.10 22.76 21.63
CA ALA A 73 -8.94 24.08 22.22
C ALA A 73 -9.20 25.19 21.20
N ASN A 74 -8.67 25.05 19.98
CA ASN A 74 -8.89 26.02 18.91
C ASN A 74 -10.35 26.06 18.42
N ILE A 75 -11.04 24.92 18.37
CA ILE A 75 -12.47 24.88 18.08
C ILE A 75 -13.26 25.56 19.20
N LEU A 76 -12.93 25.30 20.46
CA LEU A 76 -13.61 25.87 21.63
C LEU A 76 -13.36 27.38 21.80
N CYS A 77 -12.28 27.92 21.22
CA CYS A 77 -12.06 29.36 21.13
C CYS A 77 -13.04 30.07 20.20
N TYR A 78 -13.77 29.33 19.34
CA TYR A 78 -14.83 29.90 18.52
C TYR A 78 -16.17 29.73 19.22
N ASP A 79 -16.88 30.83 19.39
CA ASP A 79 -18.25 30.80 19.89
C ASP A 79 -19.21 30.39 18.77
N PHE A 80 -19.29 29.08 18.53
CA PHE A 80 -20.23 28.51 17.57
C PHE A 80 -21.69 28.83 17.94
N SER A 81 -21.99 29.16 19.19
CA SER A 81 -23.34 29.53 19.60
C SER A 81 -23.78 30.85 18.96
N LEU A 82 -22.85 31.79 18.75
CA LEU A 82 -23.13 33.03 18.01
C LEU A 82 -23.40 32.77 16.53
N ILE A 83 -22.65 31.84 15.92
CA ILE A 83 -22.83 31.47 14.51
C ILE A 83 -24.17 30.76 14.30
N ILE A 84 -24.53 29.85 15.20
CA ILE A 84 -25.83 29.16 15.14
C ILE A 84 -26.96 30.18 15.28
N LYS A 85 -26.86 31.11 16.24
CA LYS A 85 -27.83 32.20 16.38
C LYS A 85 -27.93 33.07 15.13
N GLU A 86 -26.82 33.37 14.47
CA GLU A 86 -26.78 34.13 13.21
C GLU A 86 -27.54 33.38 12.09
N ILE A 87 -27.37 32.06 11.99
CA ILE A 87 -28.14 31.22 11.05
C ILE A 87 -29.62 31.21 11.41
N ASP A 88 -29.96 30.99 12.69
CA ASP A 88 -31.35 30.95 13.15
C ASP A 88 -32.07 32.28 12.88
N THR A 89 -31.40 33.42 13.10
CA THR A 89 -31.96 34.74 12.74
C THR A 89 -32.19 34.89 11.25
N LEU A 90 -31.24 34.43 10.41
CA LEU A 90 -31.39 34.48 8.95
C LEU A 90 -32.55 33.61 8.45
N VAL A 91 -32.80 32.46 9.10
CA VAL A 91 -33.92 31.57 8.77
C VAL A 91 -35.26 32.18 9.23
N LEU A 92 -35.33 32.69 10.46
CA LEU A 92 -36.56 33.28 11.01
C LEU A 92 -36.99 34.58 10.29
N ASP A 93 -36.03 35.40 9.86
CA ASP A 93 -36.31 36.62 9.09
C ASP A 93 -36.84 36.31 7.68
N ASN A 94 -36.51 35.13 7.15
CA ASN A 94 -37.02 34.66 5.86
C ASN A 94 -38.45 34.13 5.97
N ASP A 95 -38.76 33.36 7.02
CA ASP A 95 -40.10 32.78 7.23
C ASP A 95 -41.19 33.86 7.44
N ASN A 96 -40.83 35.03 7.97
CA ASN A 96 -41.77 36.14 8.16
C ASN A 96 -42.07 36.91 6.85
N ASN A 97 -41.29 36.73 5.79
CA ASN A 97 -41.47 37.37 4.50
C ASN A 97 -42.04 36.38 3.47
N ASN A 98 -43.35 36.10 3.58
CA ASN A 98 -44.15 35.13 2.79
C ASN A 98 -44.21 35.32 1.24
N ASN A 99 -43.22 35.95 0.60
CA ASN A 99 -43.15 36.08 -0.86
C ASN A 99 -42.23 35.01 -1.46
N ASP A 100 -42.79 33.82 -1.56
CA ASP A 100 -42.14 32.50 -1.72
C ASP A 100 -41.66 32.14 -3.15
N HIS A 101 -41.14 33.11 -3.92
CA HIS A 101 -40.85 32.85 -5.35
C HIS A 101 -39.42 33.07 -5.86
N ASN A 102 -38.44 33.44 -5.02
CA ASN A 102 -37.06 33.64 -5.49
C ASN A 102 -35.97 33.04 -4.57
N LEU A 103 -36.21 31.87 -3.97
CA LEU A 103 -35.21 31.16 -3.15
C LEU A 103 -33.96 30.75 -3.95
N LEU A 104 -34.03 30.76 -5.28
CA LEU A 104 -32.94 30.43 -6.19
C LEU A 104 -32.24 31.65 -6.79
N ASP A 105 -32.62 32.88 -6.40
CA ASP A 105 -31.88 34.06 -6.86
C ASP A 105 -30.48 34.07 -6.21
N PRO A 106 -29.39 33.94 -6.99
CA PRO A 106 -28.03 33.98 -6.46
C PRO A 106 -27.69 35.30 -5.76
N ASN A 107 -28.48 36.36 -5.99
CA ASN A 107 -28.32 37.66 -5.35
C ASN A 107 -29.26 37.88 -4.16
N SER A 108 -30.05 36.87 -3.76
CA SER A 108 -30.92 37.01 -2.60
C SER A 108 -30.10 37.30 -1.33
N PRO A 109 -30.55 38.25 -0.48
CA PRO A 109 -29.87 38.57 0.78
C PRO A 109 -29.66 37.34 1.68
N LEU A 110 -30.62 36.41 1.68
CA LEU A 110 -30.54 35.15 2.42
C LEU A 110 -29.38 34.28 1.94
N LEU A 111 -29.30 34.00 0.64
CA LEU A 111 -28.24 33.15 0.09
C LEU A 111 -26.86 33.77 0.31
N LYS A 112 -26.77 35.11 0.22
CA LYS A 112 -25.54 35.85 0.54
C LYS A 112 -25.16 35.66 2.02
N GLY A 113 -26.10 35.85 2.95
CA GLY A 113 -25.86 35.64 4.38
C GLY A 113 -25.41 34.22 4.69
N VAL A 114 -26.11 33.21 4.16
CA VAL A 114 -25.74 31.79 4.33
C VAL A 114 -24.35 31.51 3.79
N ASN A 115 -24.00 32.01 2.60
CA ASN A 115 -22.67 31.81 2.02
C ASN A 115 -21.56 32.50 2.84
N GLU A 116 -21.82 33.67 3.40
CA GLU A 116 -20.89 34.37 4.30
C GLU A 116 -20.68 33.57 5.59
N THR A 117 -21.75 33.04 6.19
CA THR A 117 -21.66 32.20 7.39
C THR A 117 -20.94 30.88 7.12
N VAL A 118 -21.24 30.20 6.01
CA VAL A 118 -20.55 28.97 5.59
C VAL A 118 -19.06 29.24 5.36
N SER A 119 -18.72 30.37 4.74
CA SER A 119 -17.33 30.78 4.53
C SER A 119 -16.61 31.03 5.86
N LYS A 120 -17.28 31.67 6.82
CA LYS A 120 -16.77 31.92 8.18
C LYS A 120 -16.49 30.60 8.90
N VAL A 121 -17.45 29.67 8.95
CA VAL A 121 -17.27 28.33 9.55
C VAL A 121 -16.14 27.56 8.87
N SER A 122 -16.10 27.57 7.53
CA SER A 122 -15.04 26.91 6.76
C SER A 122 -13.66 27.46 7.09
N SER A 123 -13.53 28.78 7.24
CA SER A 123 -12.28 29.43 7.64
C SER A 123 -11.84 29.06 9.05
N MET A 124 -12.79 28.93 10.00
CA MET A 124 -12.51 28.52 11.38
C MET A 124 -12.02 27.07 11.43
N LEU A 125 -12.70 26.16 10.73
CA LEU A 125 -12.27 24.76 10.64
C LEU A 125 -10.91 24.64 9.95
N TYR A 126 -10.69 25.39 8.86
CA TYR A 126 -9.42 25.44 8.18
C TYR A 126 -8.31 25.95 9.11
N ASN A 127 -8.54 27.02 9.87
CA ASN A 127 -7.56 27.59 10.79
C ASN A 127 -7.28 26.64 11.96
N ALA A 128 -8.30 26.04 12.57
CA ALA A 128 -8.13 25.05 13.63
C ALA A 128 -7.33 23.84 13.12
N ALA A 129 -7.64 23.35 11.92
CA ALA A 129 -6.91 22.26 11.28
C ALA A 129 -5.49 22.67 10.89
N PHE A 130 -5.28 23.89 10.39
CA PHE A 130 -3.97 24.41 10.00
C PHE A 130 -3.07 24.61 11.22
N VAL A 131 -3.60 25.11 12.33
CA VAL A 131 -2.87 25.26 13.61
C VAL A 131 -2.63 23.89 14.25
N GLY A 132 -3.61 22.98 14.22
CA GLY A 132 -3.45 21.61 14.70
C GLY A 132 -2.47 20.77 13.85
N ASN A 133 -2.39 21.05 12.55
CA ASN A 133 -1.42 20.48 11.61
C ASN A 133 -0.18 21.35 11.43
N ALA A 134 -0.08 22.51 12.09
CA ALA A 134 1.08 23.37 12.02
C ALA A 134 2.20 22.51 12.51
N LYS A 135 3.00 22.03 11.56
CA LYS A 135 3.90 20.90 11.71
C LYS A 135 4.64 21.20 12.99
N SER A 136 4.27 20.51 14.08
CA SER A 136 5.08 20.47 15.29
C SER A 136 6.47 20.32 14.72
N LYS A 137 7.36 21.30 14.95
CA LYS A 137 8.74 21.28 14.45
C LYS A 137 9.37 20.04 15.08
N GLY A 138 9.01 18.87 14.54
CA GLY A 138 9.28 17.58 15.11
C GLY A 138 10.78 17.56 15.09
N LYS A 139 11.36 17.41 16.29
CA LYS A 139 12.82 17.31 16.50
C LYS A 139 13.39 16.70 15.24
N LYS A 140 14.16 17.48 14.46
CA LYS A 140 14.58 17.15 13.09
C LYS A 140 14.99 15.68 13.08
N GLY A 141 14.04 14.79 12.75
CA GLY A 141 14.31 13.37 12.82
C GLY A 141 15.45 13.17 11.85
N MET A 142 16.56 12.60 12.30
CA MET A 142 17.70 12.33 11.41
C MET A 142 17.09 11.70 10.17
N LYS A 143 17.14 12.42 9.04
CA LYS A 143 16.50 11.99 7.81
C LYS A 143 17.10 10.62 7.54
N ARG A 144 16.31 9.55 7.71
CA ARG A 144 16.78 8.19 7.42
C ARG A 144 17.33 8.26 6.01
N ARG A 145 18.64 8.06 5.86
CA ARG A 145 19.29 8.07 4.55
C ARG A 145 18.54 7.00 3.77
N LYS A 146 17.85 7.40 2.70
CA LYS A 146 17.14 6.45 1.85
C LYS A 146 18.21 5.47 1.36
N ILE A 147 18.07 4.20 1.72
CA ILE A 147 18.97 3.15 1.26
C ILE A 147 18.92 3.20 -0.26
N LYS A 148 20.07 3.49 -0.89
CA LYS A 148 20.17 3.52 -2.34
C LYS A 148 20.00 2.08 -2.82
N LYS A 149 19.01 1.87 -3.68
CA LYS A 149 18.76 0.56 -4.26
C LYS A 149 19.91 0.24 -5.23
N PRO A 150 20.56 -0.93 -5.14
CA PRO A 150 21.77 -1.24 -5.91
C PRO A 150 21.51 -1.31 -7.42
N TYR A 151 20.28 -1.58 -7.83
CA TYR A 151 19.86 -1.63 -9.23
C TYR A 151 19.37 -0.28 -9.79
N TYR A 152 19.38 0.79 -8.98
CA TYR A 152 18.89 2.11 -9.38
C TYR A 152 20.07 3.06 -9.61
N ASP A 153 20.34 3.34 -10.87
CA ASP A 153 21.48 4.13 -11.33
C ASP A 153 21.07 5.54 -11.83
N GLY A 154 22.03 6.28 -12.37
CA GLY A 154 21.82 7.64 -12.87
C GLY A 154 20.85 7.71 -14.07
N GLU A 155 20.75 6.64 -14.86
CA GLU A 155 19.81 6.54 -15.97
C GLU A 155 18.37 6.52 -15.45
N CYS A 156 18.11 5.70 -14.41
CA CYS A 156 16.81 5.64 -13.75
C CYS A 156 16.43 7.00 -13.13
N GLU A 157 17.38 7.67 -12.46
CA GLU A 157 17.17 8.99 -11.86
C GLU A 157 16.86 10.06 -12.91
N THR A 158 17.59 10.07 -14.02
CA THR A 158 17.39 11.03 -15.12
C THR A 158 15.99 10.88 -15.71
N MET A 159 15.59 9.63 -15.99
CA MET A 159 14.26 9.34 -16.53
C MET A 159 13.14 9.68 -15.54
N TYR A 160 13.34 9.40 -14.24
CA TYR A 160 12.41 9.79 -13.19
C TYR A 160 12.24 11.31 -13.10
N ARG A 161 13.34 12.08 -13.17
CA ARG A 161 13.29 13.55 -13.18
C ARG A 161 12.53 14.07 -14.39
N ASN A 162 12.76 13.50 -15.57
CA ASN A 162 12.01 13.88 -16.77
C ASN A 162 10.50 13.67 -16.58
N VAL A 163 10.09 12.46 -16.16
CA VAL A 163 8.68 12.15 -15.85
C VAL A 163 8.10 13.13 -14.83
N LYS A 164 8.87 13.49 -13.80
CA LYS A 164 8.44 14.43 -12.76
C LYS A 164 8.25 15.84 -13.32
N CYS A 165 9.17 16.34 -14.14
CA CYS A 165 9.04 17.65 -14.80
C CYS A 165 7.82 17.70 -15.73
N LEU A 166 7.61 16.66 -16.54
CA LEU A 166 6.43 16.55 -17.40
C LEU A 166 5.14 16.49 -16.60
N SER A 167 5.15 15.77 -15.47
CA SER A 167 3.98 15.70 -14.59
C SER A 167 3.64 17.06 -13.97
N ARG A 168 4.64 17.89 -13.63
CA ARG A 168 4.39 19.26 -13.15
C ARG A 168 3.78 20.13 -14.25
N ARG A 169 4.33 20.08 -15.47
CA ARG A 169 3.77 20.78 -16.63
C ARG A 169 2.33 20.37 -16.90
N LEU A 170 2.01 19.08 -16.76
CA LEU A 170 0.63 18.59 -16.91
C LEU A 170 -0.33 19.17 -15.85
N CYS A 171 0.15 19.45 -14.63
CA CYS A 171 -0.67 20.13 -13.63
C CYS A 171 -0.95 21.60 -13.99
N GLU A 172 -0.06 22.25 -14.75
CA GLU A 172 -0.24 23.63 -15.23
C GLU A 172 -1.20 23.68 -16.43
N THR A 173 -1.20 22.67 -17.29
CA THR A 173 -2.08 22.57 -18.47
C THR A 173 -2.85 21.25 -18.53
N PRO A 174 -3.83 21.03 -17.63
CA PRO A 174 -4.50 19.73 -17.48
C PRO A 174 -5.37 19.32 -18.68
N TRP A 175 -5.77 20.27 -19.53
CA TRP A 175 -6.57 20.03 -20.74
C TRP A 175 -5.74 19.57 -21.94
N ASP A 176 -4.41 19.63 -21.89
CA ASP A 176 -3.55 19.19 -22.98
C ASP A 176 -3.50 17.65 -23.05
N LYS A 177 -4.31 17.09 -23.94
CA LYS A 177 -4.40 15.64 -24.19
C LYS A 177 -3.08 15.05 -24.68
N THR A 178 -2.33 15.79 -25.50
CA THR A 178 -1.05 15.33 -26.07
C THR A 178 -0.01 15.21 -24.99
N LEU A 179 0.13 16.23 -24.13
CA LEU A 179 1.03 16.20 -22.97
C LEU A 179 0.65 15.07 -22.01
N ARG A 180 -0.65 14.85 -21.77
CA ARG A 180 -1.12 13.76 -20.91
C ARG A 180 -0.69 12.38 -21.44
N LEU A 181 -0.92 12.11 -22.73
CA LEU A 181 -0.50 10.85 -23.37
C LEU A 181 1.02 10.69 -23.32
N TYR A 182 1.77 11.76 -23.57
CA TYR A 182 3.22 11.74 -23.51
C TYR A 182 3.75 11.44 -22.10
N VAL A 183 3.20 12.05 -21.05
CA VAL A 183 3.54 11.74 -19.64
C VAL A 183 3.30 10.27 -19.33
N LEU A 184 2.17 9.70 -19.78
CA LEU A 184 1.84 8.29 -19.56
C LEU A 184 2.85 7.37 -20.26
N GLN A 185 3.21 7.68 -21.51
CA GLN A 185 4.23 6.94 -22.25
C GLN A 185 5.59 6.99 -21.54
N GLN A 186 6.03 8.17 -21.09
CA GLN A 186 7.30 8.31 -20.36
C GLN A 186 7.29 7.55 -19.02
N LYS A 187 6.15 7.54 -18.30
CA LYS A 187 5.97 6.71 -17.09
C LYS A 187 6.10 5.21 -17.40
N LYS A 188 5.51 4.75 -18.51
CA LYS A 188 5.59 3.36 -18.96
C LYS A 188 7.03 2.96 -19.26
N GLU A 189 7.75 3.77 -20.02
CA GLU A 189 9.16 3.50 -20.36
C GLU A 189 10.06 3.54 -19.12
N TYR A 190 9.85 4.48 -18.19
CA TYR A 190 10.55 4.51 -16.90
C TYR A 190 10.34 3.22 -16.10
N ASN A 191 9.08 2.78 -15.96
CA ASN A 191 8.77 1.55 -15.25
C ASN A 191 9.40 0.32 -15.92
N LYS A 192 9.43 0.29 -17.25
CA LYS A 192 10.10 -0.77 -18.04
C LYS A 192 11.61 -0.79 -17.78
N LEU A 193 12.26 0.38 -17.78
CA LEU A 193 13.69 0.50 -17.46
C LEU A 193 14.00 -0.02 -16.06
N VAL A 194 13.26 0.44 -15.04
CA VAL A 194 13.46 0.03 -13.64
C VAL A 194 13.28 -1.49 -13.49
N ARG A 195 12.25 -2.07 -14.11
CA ARG A 195 12.01 -3.52 -14.10
C ARG A 195 13.15 -4.28 -14.79
N LYS A 196 13.66 -3.80 -15.93
CA LYS A 196 14.79 -4.39 -16.64
C LYS A 196 16.05 -4.38 -15.77
N LYS A 197 16.40 -3.24 -15.18
CA LYS A 197 17.58 -3.10 -14.29
C LYS A 197 17.46 -4.00 -13.06
N TYR A 198 16.27 -4.09 -12.47
CA TYR A 198 16.01 -5.01 -11.36
C TYR A 198 16.22 -6.48 -11.74
N ARG A 199 15.68 -6.93 -12.89
CA ARG A 199 15.88 -8.30 -13.38
C ARG A 199 17.36 -8.61 -13.61
N ASN A 200 18.07 -7.69 -14.26
CA ASN A 200 19.51 -7.83 -14.51
C ASN A 200 20.31 -7.90 -13.20
N PHE A 201 19.98 -7.06 -12.22
CA PHE A 201 20.61 -7.13 -10.90
C PHE A 201 20.32 -8.46 -10.21
N ARG A 202 19.07 -8.93 -10.21
CA ARG A 202 18.70 -10.22 -9.63
C ARG A 202 19.46 -11.36 -10.30
N GLN A 203 19.56 -11.37 -11.63
CA GLN A 203 20.30 -12.39 -12.36
C GLN A 203 21.77 -12.39 -11.95
N LYS A 204 22.43 -11.22 -11.93
CA LYS A 204 23.82 -11.09 -11.48
C LYS A 204 24.03 -11.63 -10.06
N VAL A 205 23.10 -11.37 -9.14
CA VAL A 205 23.20 -11.90 -7.78
C VAL A 205 23.07 -13.43 -7.76
N LEU A 206 22.21 -14.01 -8.61
CA LEU A 206 22.11 -15.47 -8.75
C LEU A 206 23.38 -16.07 -9.34
N ASP A 207 23.95 -15.46 -10.37
CA ASP A 207 25.19 -15.90 -10.98
C ASP A 207 26.33 -15.86 -9.94
N ASN A 208 26.42 -14.78 -9.14
CA ASN A 208 27.37 -14.68 -8.04
C ASN A 208 27.17 -15.75 -6.96
N ILE A 209 25.92 -16.16 -6.68
CA ILE A 209 25.63 -17.25 -5.72
C ILE A 209 26.18 -18.58 -6.24
N LEU A 210 25.92 -18.90 -7.51
CA LEU A 210 26.37 -20.14 -8.15
C LEU A 210 27.90 -20.22 -8.26
N GLU A 211 28.56 -19.08 -8.50
CA GLU A 211 30.02 -19.00 -8.50
C GLU A 211 30.62 -19.11 -7.10
N ALA A 212 30.02 -18.43 -6.11
CA ALA A 212 30.49 -18.42 -4.72
C ALA A 212 30.30 -19.77 -4.03
N GLU A 213 29.23 -20.51 -4.34
CA GLU A 213 28.99 -21.86 -3.81
C GLU A 213 30.18 -22.79 -4.01
N LYS A 214 30.86 -22.68 -5.16
CA LYS A 214 32.01 -23.53 -5.51
C LYS A 214 33.33 -23.07 -4.89
N ARG A 215 33.42 -21.82 -4.43
CA ARG A 215 34.71 -21.19 -4.05
C ARG A 215 34.77 -20.76 -2.60
N ASN A 216 33.72 -20.12 -2.08
CA ASN A 216 33.73 -19.49 -0.76
C ASN A 216 32.33 -19.46 -0.12
N PRO A 217 32.08 -20.28 0.92
CA PRO A 217 30.82 -20.31 1.65
C PRO A 217 30.40 -18.95 2.26
N GLN A 218 31.35 -18.09 2.63
CA GLN A 218 31.02 -16.79 3.23
C GLN A 218 30.47 -15.79 2.20
N GLU A 219 31.00 -15.80 0.97
CA GLU A 219 30.51 -14.93 -0.10
C GLU A 219 29.12 -15.35 -0.57
N PHE A 220 28.87 -16.66 -0.58
CA PHE A 220 27.56 -17.24 -0.84
C PHE A 220 26.50 -16.67 0.12
N TRP A 221 26.75 -16.73 1.44
CA TRP A 221 25.81 -16.21 2.42
C TRP A 221 25.62 -14.69 2.32
N LYS A 222 26.67 -13.92 1.99
CA LYS A 222 26.55 -12.47 1.73
C LYS A 222 25.65 -12.19 0.53
N ALA A 223 25.79 -12.95 -0.56
CA ALA A 223 24.96 -12.81 -1.75
C ALA A 223 23.49 -13.17 -1.46
N ILE A 224 23.23 -14.25 -0.69
CA ILE A 224 21.88 -14.61 -0.22
C ILE A 224 21.25 -13.52 0.63
N ASN A 225 21.99 -12.96 1.60
CA ASN A 225 21.46 -11.91 2.47
C ASN A 225 21.13 -10.62 1.69
N THR A 226 21.84 -10.37 0.58
CA THR A 226 21.52 -9.27 -0.34
C THR A 226 20.17 -9.47 -1.04
N LEU A 227 19.76 -10.71 -1.30
CA LEU A 227 18.42 -11.02 -1.81
C LEU A 227 17.35 -10.85 -0.72
N LYS A 228 17.60 -11.37 0.49
CA LYS A 228 16.65 -11.33 1.62
C LYS A 228 16.36 -9.90 2.11
N SER A 229 17.37 -9.02 2.14
CA SER A 229 17.21 -7.64 2.61
C SER A 229 16.33 -6.75 1.73
N ASN A 230 16.01 -7.17 0.49
CA ASN A 230 15.14 -6.41 -0.42
C ASN A 230 13.66 -6.79 -0.31
N THR A 231 13.35 -7.95 0.26
CA THR A 231 11.99 -8.25 0.70
C THR A 231 11.84 -7.60 2.07
N ASN A 232 10.97 -6.60 2.18
CA ASN A 232 10.40 -6.23 3.47
C ASN A 232 9.56 -7.43 3.93
N SER A 233 10.22 -8.52 4.34
CA SER A 233 9.57 -9.64 4.98
C SER A 233 9.02 -9.08 6.29
N ASP A 234 7.71 -8.88 6.30
CA ASP A 234 6.96 -8.68 7.52
C ASP A 234 7.43 -9.75 8.50
N PRO A 235 7.89 -9.42 9.72
CA PRO A 235 8.32 -10.43 10.69
C PRO A 235 7.24 -11.48 11.01
N SER A 236 5.99 -11.25 10.60
CA SER A 236 4.88 -12.22 10.60
C SER A 236 5.01 -13.35 9.56
N SER A 237 5.85 -13.20 8.52
CA SER A 237 6.03 -14.18 7.44
C SER A 237 7.15 -15.20 7.72
N ASN A 238 7.52 -15.39 8.98
CA ASN A 238 8.43 -16.46 9.36
C ASN A 238 7.68 -17.78 9.24
N ILE A 239 8.04 -18.56 8.22
CA ILE A 239 7.56 -19.93 8.05
C ILE A 239 7.93 -20.69 9.32
N THR A 240 6.92 -21.15 10.04
CA THR A 240 7.10 -21.91 11.27
C THR A 240 7.74 -23.26 10.98
N HIS A 241 8.41 -23.87 11.97
CA HIS A 241 8.96 -25.23 11.83
C HIS A 241 7.86 -26.23 11.40
N GLN A 242 6.62 -26.01 11.83
CA GLN A 242 5.47 -26.84 11.46
C GLN A 242 5.13 -26.73 9.98
N GLU A 243 5.13 -25.51 9.42
CA GLU A 243 4.89 -25.29 7.99
C GLU A 243 6.00 -25.88 7.12
N TRP A 244 7.26 -25.80 7.58
CA TRP A 244 8.38 -26.49 6.92
C TRP A 244 8.21 -28.01 6.96
N PHE A 245 7.85 -28.56 8.11
CA PHE A 245 7.61 -29.99 8.27
C PHE A 245 6.47 -30.48 7.37
N GLU A 246 5.33 -29.80 7.35
CA GLU A 246 4.19 -30.14 6.49
C GLU A 246 4.55 -30.03 5.00
N TYR A 247 5.31 -29.01 4.61
CA TYR A 247 5.81 -28.86 3.24
C TYR A 247 6.68 -30.05 2.83
N PHE A 248 7.70 -30.39 3.63
CA PHE A 248 8.59 -31.51 3.32
C PHE A 248 7.87 -32.85 3.40
N LYS A 249 6.99 -33.06 4.38
CA LYS A 249 6.14 -34.25 4.48
C LYS A 249 5.28 -34.42 3.24
N LYS A 250 4.69 -33.34 2.72
CA LYS A 250 3.94 -33.35 1.46
C LYS A 250 4.83 -33.69 0.27
N LEU A 251 6.05 -33.15 0.22
CA LEU A 251 7.03 -33.38 -0.84
C LEU A 251 7.52 -34.84 -0.86
N MET A 252 7.73 -35.43 0.32
CA MET A 252 8.10 -36.84 0.51
C MET A 252 6.92 -37.80 0.31
N ASN A 253 5.68 -37.33 0.50
CA ASN A 253 4.46 -38.10 0.27
C ASN A 253 3.89 -37.93 -1.15
N VAL A 254 4.63 -37.30 -2.08
CA VAL A 254 4.28 -37.33 -3.50
C VAL A 254 4.55 -38.75 -4.01
N ASN A 255 3.47 -39.54 -4.01
CA ASN A 255 3.29 -40.82 -4.71
C ASN A 255 3.60 -42.11 -3.92
N GLN A 256 2.92 -42.31 -2.77
CA GLN A 256 2.55 -43.67 -2.35
C GLN A 256 1.27 -44.19 -3.03
N ASN A 257 0.61 -43.38 -3.87
CA ASN A 257 -0.59 -43.77 -4.62
C ASN A 257 -0.33 -44.05 -6.11
N ASP A 258 0.90 -43.92 -6.60
CA ASP A 258 1.26 -44.55 -7.87
C ASP A 258 1.59 -46.01 -7.58
N ASN A 259 0.75 -46.91 -8.08
CA ASN A 259 0.90 -48.36 -8.08
C ASN A 259 2.18 -48.79 -8.85
N PHE A 260 3.37 -48.40 -8.40
CA PHE A 260 4.62 -49.07 -8.71
C PHE A 260 4.86 -50.18 -7.69
N SER A 261 3.92 -51.12 -7.64
CA SER A 261 4.12 -52.43 -7.03
C SER A 261 5.11 -53.20 -7.90
N ASN A 262 6.43 -53.05 -7.66
CA ASN A 262 7.34 -54.21 -7.51
C ASN A 262 8.85 -53.92 -7.32
N ASP A 263 9.37 -52.70 -7.43
CA ASP A 263 10.84 -52.49 -7.41
C ASP A 263 11.42 -51.92 -6.10
N ASN A 264 10.70 -52.01 -4.98
CA ASN A 264 11.24 -51.62 -3.66
C ASN A 264 12.22 -52.63 -3.05
N LYS A 265 12.49 -53.77 -3.70
CA LYS A 265 13.56 -54.69 -3.24
C LYS A 265 14.97 -54.12 -3.39
N PHE A 266 15.17 -53.10 -4.25
CA PHE A 266 16.51 -52.56 -4.47
C PHE A 266 16.93 -51.51 -3.42
N ILE A 267 15.97 -50.76 -2.85
CA ILE A 267 16.28 -49.67 -1.91
C ILE A 267 16.49 -50.19 -0.49
N ASP A 268 15.74 -51.22 -0.07
CA ASP A 268 15.95 -51.84 1.25
C ASP A 268 17.28 -52.59 1.32
N GLN A 269 17.73 -53.19 0.22
CA GLN A 269 19.04 -53.84 0.12
C GLN A 269 20.20 -52.82 0.16
N PHE A 270 20.04 -51.65 -0.47
CA PHE A 270 21.09 -50.64 -0.50
C PHE A 270 21.25 -49.92 0.86
N ASN A 271 20.14 -49.75 1.60
CA ASN A 271 20.17 -49.14 2.92
C ASN A 271 20.63 -50.08 4.03
N SER A 272 20.42 -51.40 3.93
CA SER A 272 20.94 -52.35 4.92
C SER A 272 22.45 -52.53 4.82
N ASP A 273 22.99 -52.47 3.60
CA ASP A 273 24.36 -52.87 3.30
C ASP A 273 25.37 -51.72 3.42
N ILE A 274 24.94 -50.45 3.35
CA ILE A 274 25.84 -49.28 3.46
C ILE A 274 25.83 -48.65 4.85
N LEU A 275 24.70 -48.66 5.56
CA LEU A 275 24.59 -47.99 6.87
C LEU A 275 25.04 -48.86 8.06
N ASN A 276 25.31 -50.15 7.82
CA ASN A 276 25.80 -51.08 8.84
C ASN A 276 27.27 -51.50 8.65
N TYR A 277 28.01 -50.89 7.71
CA TYR A 277 29.45 -51.06 7.70
C TYR A 277 30.06 -50.23 8.82
N ASP A 278 30.75 -50.90 9.75
CA ASP A 278 31.60 -50.23 10.71
C ASP A 278 32.67 -49.44 9.96
N MET A 279 32.71 -48.13 10.22
CA MET A 279 33.68 -47.19 9.67
C MET A 279 35.09 -47.68 10.02
N THR A 280 35.89 -48.06 9.01
CA THR A 280 37.23 -48.57 9.24
C THR A 280 38.16 -47.41 9.62
N THR A 281 39.14 -47.68 10.48
CA THR A 281 40.10 -46.66 10.95
C THR A 281 40.97 -46.07 9.83
N GLU A 282 41.01 -46.71 8.67
CA GLU A 282 41.73 -46.24 7.47
C GLU A 282 41.05 -45.03 6.80
N GLU A 283 39.73 -44.90 6.90
CA GLU A 283 38.98 -43.76 6.34
C GLU A 283 39.08 -42.49 7.19
N VAL A 284 39.43 -42.62 8.47
CA VAL A 284 39.60 -41.49 9.40
C VAL A 284 41.01 -40.89 9.31
N SER A 285 41.99 -41.64 8.80
CA SER A 285 43.36 -41.17 8.59
C SER A 285 43.54 -40.52 7.22
N VAL A 286 42.84 -39.41 6.96
CA VAL A 286 43.26 -38.47 5.91
C VAL A 286 44.38 -37.62 6.50
N GLU A 287 45.62 -38.06 6.34
CA GLU A 287 46.80 -37.24 6.64
C GLU A 287 46.78 -36.01 5.71
N PHE A 288 46.52 -34.84 6.29
CA PHE A 288 46.74 -33.58 5.60
C PHE A 288 48.26 -33.35 5.49
N PRO A 289 48.83 -33.22 4.29
CA PRO A 289 50.23 -32.84 4.15
C PRO A 289 50.39 -31.40 4.67
N VAL A 290 51.09 -31.28 5.80
CA VAL A 290 51.58 -30.01 6.31
C VAL A 290 52.76 -29.60 5.45
N THR A 291 52.51 -28.80 4.41
CA THR A 291 53.59 -28.09 3.71
C THR A 291 53.98 -26.88 4.56
N LEU A 292 55.05 -27.05 5.35
CA LEU A 292 55.81 -25.97 5.94
C LEU A 292 56.78 -25.43 4.88
N GLU A 293 56.44 -24.31 4.26
CA GLU A 293 57.39 -23.51 3.49
C GLU A 293 58.19 -22.62 4.46
N GLN A 294 59.53 -22.68 4.32
CA GLN A 294 60.52 -21.83 4.98
C GLN A 294 60.73 -20.52 4.21
#